data_AF-A0A9N8VQK0-F1
#
_entry.id   AF-A0A9N8VQK0-F1
#
_cell.length_a   1.000
_cell.length_b   1.000
_cell.length_c   1.000
_cell.angle_alpha   90.00
_cell.angle_beta   90.00
_cell.angle_gamma   90.00
#
_symmetry.space_group_name_H-M   'P 1'
#
loop_
_entity.id
_entity.type
_entity.pdbx_description
1 polymer ?
#
loop_
_entity_poly.entity_id
_entity_poly.type
_entity_poly.pdbx_seq_one_letter_code
_entity_poly.pdbx_strand_id
1 'polypeptide(L)'
;MSQQKDLPYQVSERVLCYHGPLIYEAKILKAEYFDSKNASSGVTGQHYYIHYKGWKNTWDEWVEESRILKYNDANLSKQKQIKEMYKSKKSSTNVIMRKPTLDLTTTGTVSAATSNIEKGKKRKRELSIEGKEDSTKRPMITLTVPEQLMAILVKDATYIAKSQMLIPLPRKPSVIDITNQYIQYRREGKGNQTLVEGIMEEVLRGLRLYFDKCLGARLLYKIERSQYKQMKIQHEDLSNCEIYGFEHLLRLFVQLPAIISQANLRSDVTGSLKLYIDDFLNFLKENIKEYYIVDYRKIE
;
A
#
# COMPACT_ATOMS: atom_id res chain seq x y z
N MET A 1 13.09 39.08 23.42
CA MET A 1 14.36 38.44 23.02
C MET A 1 14.04 37.01 22.62
N SER A 2 13.99 36.72 21.33
CA SER A 2 13.68 35.37 20.82
C SER A 2 14.82 34.44 21.19
N GLN A 3 14.54 33.42 21.99
CA GLN A 3 15.52 32.41 22.38
C GLN A 3 16.08 31.77 21.10
N GLN A 4 17.35 32.04 20.82
CA GLN A 4 18.11 31.38 19.78
C GLN A 4 18.33 29.94 20.26
N LYS A 5 17.39 29.05 19.93
CA LYS A 5 17.53 27.61 20.18
C LYS A 5 18.66 27.11 19.28
N ASP A 6 19.71 26.56 19.89
CA ASP A 6 20.81 25.93 19.15
C ASP A 6 20.28 24.81 18.27
N LEU A 7 20.53 24.94 16.96
CA LEU A 7 20.23 23.90 15.99
C LEU A 7 21.37 22.86 16.02
N PRO A 8 21.09 21.55 16.17
CA PRO A 8 22.09 20.47 16.24
C PRO A 8 22.94 20.32 14.98
N TYR A 9 22.52 20.93 13.87
CA TYR A 9 23.26 20.95 12.61
C TYR A 9 23.36 22.37 12.05
N GLN A 10 24.49 22.71 11.46
CA GLN A 10 24.79 24.03 10.94
C GLN A 10 24.55 24.14 9.43
N VAL A 11 24.25 25.37 8.97
CA VAL A 11 24.21 25.66 7.53
C VAL A 11 25.59 25.42 6.92
N SER A 12 25.61 24.83 5.73
CA SER A 12 26.78 24.32 5.03
C SER A 12 27.45 23.10 5.65
N GLU A 13 26.92 22.53 6.74
CA GLU A 13 27.43 21.28 7.29
C GLU A 13 27.18 20.10 6.34
N ARG A 14 28.18 19.22 6.25
CA ARG A 14 28.09 17.95 5.54
C ARG A 14 27.44 16.93 6.45
N VAL A 15 26.35 16.33 5.96
CA VAL A 15 25.53 15.39 6.73
C VAL A 15 25.21 14.16 5.90
N LEU A 16 24.65 13.16 6.56
CA LEU A 16 24.05 11.99 5.93
C LEU A 16 22.54 12.12 6.07
N CYS A 17 21.78 12.01 4.99
CA CYS A 17 20.33 12.11 5.03
C CYS A 17 19.67 10.87 4.43
N TYR A 18 18.61 10.40 5.08
CA TYR A 18 17.72 9.40 4.52
C TYR A 18 16.94 9.97 3.34
N HIS A 19 16.95 9.24 2.22
CA HIS A 19 16.01 9.43 1.12
C HIS A 19 15.47 8.05 0.72
N GLY A 20 14.18 7.83 1.00
CA GLY A 20 13.62 6.49 1.03
C GLY A 20 14.36 5.58 2.03
N PRO A 21 14.71 4.33 1.67
CA PRO A 21 15.37 3.41 2.58
C PRO A 21 16.90 3.59 2.67
N LEU A 22 17.49 4.38 1.78
CA LEU A 22 18.94 4.54 1.68
C LEU A 22 19.38 5.86 2.33
N ILE A 23 20.63 5.87 2.78
CA ILE A 23 21.29 7.06 3.32
C ILE A 23 22.18 7.62 2.23
N TYR A 24 22.08 8.93 1.98
CA TYR A 24 22.90 9.65 1.01
C TYR A 24 23.68 10.76 1.70
N GLU A 25 24.81 11.14 1.10
CA GLU A 25 25.55 12.31 1.54
C GLU A 25 24.81 13.56 1.07
N ALA A 26 24.63 14.52 1.97
CA ALA A 26 23.93 15.77 1.70
C ALA A 26 24.64 16.95 2.38
N LYS A 27 24.27 18.16 1.97
CA LYS A 27 24.72 19.42 2.57
C LYS A 27 23.50 20.21 3.03
N ILE A 28 23.56 20.77 4.24
CA ILE A 28 22.52 21.67 4.74
C ILE A 28 22.67 23.02 4.05
N LEU A 29 21.61 23.48 3.39
CA LEU A 29 21.54 24.79 2.75
C LEU A 29 20.88 25.84 3.65
N LYS A 30 19.85 25.43 4.41
CA LYS A 30 19.15 26.29 5.38
C LYS A 30 18.70 25.48 6.59
N ALA A 31 18.56 26.13 7.74
CA ALA A 31 18.06 25.52 8.97
C ALA A 31 17.08 26.49 9.62
N GLU A 32 15.84 26.06 9.83
CA GLU A 32 14.75 26.88 10.33
C GLU A 32 13.90 26.09 11.33
N TYR A 33 13.24 26.79 12.26
CA TYR A 33 12.25 26.19 13.15
C TYR A 33 10.86 26.48 12.61
N PHE A 34 10.09 25.45 12.33
CA PHE A 34 8.72 25.59 11.84
C PHE A 34 7.75 25.57 13.03
N ASP A 35 7.08 26.70 13.25
CA ASP A 35 5.97 26.82 14.19
C ASP A 35 4.64 26.42 13.54
N SER A 36 3.59 26.32 14.37
CA SER A 36 2.23 25.93 13.96
C SER A 36 1.61 26.83 12.88
N LYS A 37 2.20 28.01 12.60
CA LYS A 37 1.76 28.95 11.56
C LYS A 37 2.45 28.75 10.21
N ASN A 38 3.66 28.18 10.20
CA ASN A 38 4.50 28.03 9.00
C ASN A 38 4.71 26.56 8.58
N ALA A 39 4.26 25.60 9.39
CA ALA A 39 4.37 24.18 9.07
C ALA A 39 3.30 23.74 8.05
N SER A 40 3.64 23.76 6.76
CA SER A 40 2.77 23.28 5.67
C SER A 40 2.32 21.81 5.83
N SER A 41 3.09 21.00 6.58
CA SER A 41 2.82 19.58 6.83
C SER A 41 2.21 19.31 8.22
N GLY A 42 1.93 20.35 9.02
CA GLY A 42 1.42 20.22 10.39
C GLY A 42 2.44 19.73 11.43
N VAL A 43 3.65 19.37 11.01
CA VAL A 43 4.75 18.98 11.90
C VAL A 43 5.53 20.24 12.30
N THR A 44 5.52 20.53 13.60
CA THR A 44 6.30 21.64 14.17
C THR A 44 7.65 21.12 14.65
N GLY A 45 8.69 21.94 14.54
CA GLY A 45 10.04 21.56 14.95
C GLY A 45 11.13 22.01 13.98
N GLN A 46 12.33 21.49 14.17
CA GLN A 46 13.51 21.85 13.40
C GLN A 46 13.47 21.22 12.02
N HIS A 47 13.56 22.06 11.00
CA HIS A 47 13.58 21.67 9.60
C HIS A 47 14.86 22.19 8.94
N TYR A 48 15.38 21.38 8.03
CA TYR A 48 16.60 21.69 7.31
C TYR A 48 16.35 21.54 5.82
N TYR A 49 16.71 22.56 5.06
CA TYR A 49 16.72 22.48 3.61
C TYR A 49 18.03 21.87 3.17
N ILE A 50 17.98 20.72 2.49
CA ILE A 50 19.18 19.94 2.16
C ILE A 50 19.33 19.76 0.65
N HIS A 51 20.59 19.62 0.23
CA HIS A 51 20.96 19.24 -1.13
C HIS A 51 21.74 17.93 -1.12
N TYR A 52 21.30 16.96 -1.91
CA TYR A 52 21.95 15.65 -2.02
C TYR A 52 23.16 15.71 -2.96
N LYS A 53 24.30 15.16 -2.53
CA LYS A 53 25.52 15.17 -3.33
C LYS A 53 25.34 14.39 -4.64
N GLY A 54 25.56 15.07 -5.76
CA GLY A 54 25.46 14.50 -7.10
C GLY A 54 24.04 14.42 -7.65
N TRP A 55 23.07 15.04 -6.98
CA TRP A 55 21.67 15.12 -7.43
C TRP A 55 21.41 16.51 -8.04
N LYS A 56 20.35 16.63 -8.86
CA LYS A 56 19.93 17.93 -9.40
C LYS A 56 19.23 18.75 -8.31
N ASN A 57 19.36 20.08 -8.35
CA ASN A 57 18.73 21.00 -7.38
C ASN A 57 17.19 20.88 -7.31
N THR A 58 16.54 20.30 -8.33
CA THR A 58 15.11 19.99 -8.31
C THR A 58 14.72 18.98 -7.23
N TRP A 59 15.69 18.30 -6.62
CA TRP A 59 15.51 17.34 -5.54
C TRP A 59 15.81 17.92 -4.15
N ASP A 60 16.10 19.21 -4.05
CA ASP A 60 16.37 19.87 -2.79
C ASP A 60 15.06 20.00 -2.00
N GLU A 61 15.06 19.48 -0.77
CA GLU A 61 13.84 19.36 0.04
C GLU A 61 14.07 19.85 1.47
N TRP A 62 12.99 20.30 2.11
CA TRP A 62 12.94 20.51 3.56
C TRP A 62 12.72 19.17 4.25
N VAL A 63 13.61 18.81 5.17
CA VAL A 63 13.54 17.58 5.93
C VAL A 63 13.59 17.85 7.43
N GLU A 64 12.92 17.00 8.20
CA GLU A 64 12.98 17.00 9.65
C GLU A 64 14.34 16.50 10.16
N GLU A 65 14.68 16.90 11.39
CA GLU A 65 15.89 16.42 12.10
C GLU A 65 16.02 14.88 12.11
N SER A 66 14.89 14.16 12.19
CA SER A 66 14.84 12.69 12.23
C SER A 66 15.42 12.00 10.98
N ARG A 67 15.47 12.69 9.84
CA ARG A 67 16.03 12.18 8.58
C ARG A 67 17.53 12.44 8.44
N ILE A 68 18.11 13.27 9.30
CA ILE A 68 19.50 13.73 9.21
C ILE A 68 20.35 13.00 10.25
N LEU A 69 21.54 12.62 9.83
CA LEU A 69 22.55 11.95 10.63
C LEU A 69 23.86 12.73 10.51
N LYS A 70 24.59 12.86 11.62
CA LYS A 70 25.95 13.43 11.60
C LYS A 70 26.87 12.62 10.69
N TYR A 71 27.76 13.31 10.00
CA TYR A 71 28.80 12.69 9.20
C TYR A 71 29.91 12.13 10.12
N ASN A 72 29.75 10.88 10.55
CA ASN A 72 30.69 10.16 11.40
C ASN A 72 30.85 8.70 10.95
N ASP A 73 31.88 8.02 11.46
CA ASP A 73 32.22 6.65 11.03
C ASP A 73 31.12 5.63 11.33
N ALA A 74 30.40 5.81 12.43
CA ALA A 74 29.26 4.96 12.80
C ALA A 74 28.13 5.04 11.76
N ASN A 75 27.75 6.26 11.35
CA ASN A 75 26.69 6.49 10.37
C ASN A 75 27.14 6.15 8.94
N LEU A 76 28.42 6.30 8.61
CA LEU A 76 29.00 5.81 7.35
C LEU A 76 28.98 4.28 7.28
N SER A 77 29.26 3.60 8.39
CA SER A 77 29.13 2.15 8.50
C SER A 77 27.67 1.73 8.34
N LYS A 78 26.74 2.45 8.96
CA LYS A 78 25.28 2.24 8.78
C LYS A 78 24.85 2.41 7.32
N GLN A 79 25.35 3.43 6.63
CA GLN A 79 25.10 3.63 5.20
C GLN A 79 25.61 2.45 4.37
N LYS A 80 26.83 1.96 4.62
CA LYS A 80 27.41 0.80 3.92
C LYS A 80 26.60 -0.46 4.18
N GLN A 81 26.29 -0.76 5.44
CA GLN A 81 25.49 -1.93 5.83
C GLN A 81 24.10 -1.93 5.18
N ILE A 82 23.40 -0.78 5.21
CA ILE A 82 22.11 -0.64 4.55
C ILE A 82 22.27 -0.86 3.04
N LYS A 83 23.25 -0.24 2.38
CA LYS A 83 23.48 -0.40 0.94
C LYS A 83 23.78 -1.86 0.56
N GLU A 84 24.55 -2.57 1.36
CA GLU A 84 24.93 -3.97 1.13
C GLU A 84 23.77 -4.94 1.38
N MET A 85 22.99 -4.72 2.44
CA MET A 85 21.75 -5.46 2.71
C MET A 85 20.73 -5.31 1.56
N TYR A 86 20.65 -4.12 0.94
CA TYR A 86 19.78 -3.88 -0.21
C TYR A 86 20.34 -4.48 -1.51
N LYS A 87 21.66 -4.67 -1.64
CA LYS A 87 22.28 -5.38 -2.78
C LYS A 87 22.09 -6.89 -2.70
N SER A 88 22.29 -7.49 -1.53
CA SER A 88 22.18 -8.96 -1.34
C SER A 88 20.75 -9.46 -1.54
N LYS A 89 19.74 -8.70 -1.11
CA LYS A 89 18.31 -9.00 -1.37
C LYS A 89 17.92 -9.02 -2.84
N LYS A 90 18.69 -8.38 -3.75
CA LYS A 90 18.47 -8.47 -5.20
C LYS A 90 19.06 -9.74 -5.82
N SER A 91 20.02 -10.40 -5.15
CA SER A 91 20.69 -11.61 -5.66
C SER A 91 19.99 -12.92 -5.27
N SER A 92 19.19 -12.92 -4.20
CA SER A 92 18.54 -14.13 -3.66
C SER A 92 17.26 -14.56 -4.39
N THR A 93 16.85 -13.84 -5.44
CA THR A 93 15.61 -14.14 -6.20
C THR A 93 15.82 -15.19 -7.32
N ASN A 94 17.07 -15.62 -7.60
CA ASN A 94 17.38 -16.46 -8.78
C ASN A 94 17.43 -17.99 -8.54
N VAL A 95 17.00 -18.54 -7.39
CA VAL A 95 17.19 -19.99 -7.08
C VAL A 95 15.90 -20.81 -6.97
N ILE A 96 14.70 -20.24 -7.15
CA ILE A 96 13.44 -21.00 -7.06
C ILE A 96 12.85 -21.26 -8.45
N MET A 97 13.57 -22.05 -9.26
CA MET A 97 13.00 -22.73 -10.44
C MET A 97 13.73 -24.05 -10.69
N ARG A 98 13.36 -25.12 -9.97
CA ARG A 98 13.45 -26.50 -10.45
C ARG A 98 12.23 -27.29 -9.97
N LYS A 99 11.39 -27.69 -10.94
CA LYS A 99 10.25 -28.60 -10.78
C LYS A 99 10.70 -29.96 -10.20
N PRO A 100 9.85 -30.67 -9.44
CA PRO A 100 9.91 -32.11 -9.36
C PRO A 100 8.82 -32.74 -10.24
N THR A 101 9.24 -33.54 -11.22
CA THR A 101 8.41 -34.55 -11.89
C THR A 101 9.05 -35.90 -11.58
N LEU A 102 8.33 -36.85 -10.99
CA LEU A 102 8.69 -38.26 -11.09
C LEU A 102 7.50 -39.16 -10.77
N ASP A 103 7.21 -40.03 -11.73
CA ASP A 103 6.29 -41.16 -11.67
C ASP A 103 7.13 -42.45 -11.60
N LEU A 104 6.67 -43.43 -10.79
CA LEU A 104 6.69 -44.91 -10.97
C LEU A 104 8.10 -45.59 -11.12
N THR A 105 8.51 -46.69 -10.46
CA THR A 105 7.85 -47.95 -10.03
C THR A 105 8.70 -48.74 -9.00
N THR A 106 8.00 -49.35 -8.02
CA THR A 106 8.07 -50.76 -7.53
C THR A 106 9.35 -51.41 -6.97
N THR A 107 9.22 -51.90 -5.72
CA THR A 107 9.63 -53.18 -5.06
C THR A 107 10.25 -52.89 -3.69
N GLY A 108 9.86 -53.46 -2.55
CA GLY A 108 8.79 -54.36 -2.12
C GLY A 108 9.01 -54.66 -0.63
N THR A 109 7.96 -55.12 0.07
CA THR A 109 7.95 -55.91 1.34
C THR A 109 8.48 -55.23 2.61
N VAL A 110 7.90 -55.30 3.82
CA VAL A 110 6.73 -55.96 4.44
C VAL A 110 6.54 -55.32 5.83
N SER A 111 5.32 -55.42 6.37
CA SER A 111 4.96 -55.35 7.80
C SER A 111 4.93 -53.97 8.47
N ALA A 112 4.02 -53.62 9.38
CA ALA A 112 2.75 -54.18 9.83
C ALA A 112 2.16 -53.14 10.83
N ALA A 113 0.83 -53.09 10.94
CA ALA A 113 0.06 -52.70 12.14
C ALA A 113 0.12 -51.20 12.58
N THR A 114 -0.91 -50.50 13.07
CA THR A 114 -2.37 -50.68 13.21
C THR A 114 -2.92 -49.27 13.57
N SER A 115 -4.17 -48.99 13.17
CA SER A 115 -5.18 -48.16 13.85
C SER A 115 -4.79 -47.21 15.01
N ASN A 116 -5.22 -45.94 14.98
CA ASN A 116 -6.53 -45.57 15.54
C ASN A 116 -6.88 -44.07 15.41
N ILE A 117 -8.18 -43.87 15.21
CA ILE A 117 -8.96 -42.62 15.26
C ILE A 117 -9.19 -42.25 16.73
N GLU A 118 -9.16 -40.96 17.13
CA GLU A 118 -10.18 -40.39 18.06
C GLU A 118 -10.17 -38.86 18.26
N LYS A 119 -11.35 -38.30 17.92
CA LYS A 119 -12.11 -37.15 18.43
C LYS A 119 -11.59 -36.33 19.64
N GLY A 120 -11.41 -35.02 19.39
CA GLY A 120 -12.22 -33.89 19.91
C GLY A 120 -12.30 -33.56 21.42
N LYS A 121 -12.01 -32.29 21.79
CA LYS A 121 -12.77 -31.58 22.85
C LYS A 121 -12.60 -30.04 22.82
N LYS A 122 -13.75 -29.36 22.75
CA LYS A 122 -13.97 -27.93 23.03
C LYS A 122 -13.51 -27.53 24.44
N ARG A 123 -12.89 -26.36 24.61
CA ARG A 123 -13.00 -25.56 25.85
C ARG A 123 -13.16 -24.07 25.55
N LYS A 124 -14.36 -23.60 25.89
CA LYS A 124 -14.81 -22.22 26.10
C LYS A 124 -14.02 -21.62 27.27
N ARG A 125 -13.53 -20.39 27.14
CA ARG A 125 -13.08 -19.56 28.27
C ARG A 125 -13.48 -18.10 28.00
N GLU A 126 -14.48 -17.63 28.75
CA GLU A 126 -14.83 -16.22 28.90
C GLU A 126 -14.21 -15.67 30.20
N LEU A 127 -14.17 -14.33 30.28
CA LEU A 127 -13.74 -13.46 31.39
C LEU A 127 -12.21 -13.32 31.49
N SER A 128 -11.58 -12.13 31.48
CA SER A 128 -11.98 -10.83 32.04
C SER A 128 -11.24 -9.64 31.39
N ILE A 129 -11.86 -8.46 31.49
CA ILE A 129 -11.31 -7.12 31.18
C ILE A 129 -10.33 -6.73 32.28
N GLU A 130 -9.12 -6.27 31.93
CA GLU A 130 -8.47 -5.05 32.46
C GLU A 130 -7.02 -4.88 31.96
N GLY A 131 -6.77 -3.69 31.38
CA GLY A 131 -5.52 -2.93 31.45
C GLY A 131 -4.19 -3.59 31.09
N LYS A 132 -3.75 -3.41 29.84
CA LYS A 132 -2.40 -2.87 29.56
C LYS A 132 -2.44 -1.99 28.31
N GLU A 133 -2.40 -0.67 28.55
CA GLU A 133 -1.85 0.28 27.59
C GLU A 133 -0.43 -0.16 27.23
N ASP A 134 -0.29 -0.77 26.07
CA ASP A 134 0.93 -0.68 25.29
C ASP A 134 0.51 -0.66 23.83
N SER A 135 -0.04 0.49 23.44
CA SER A 135 -0.26 0.82 22.04
C SER A 135 1.12 1.01 21.41
N THR A 136 1.75 -0.11 21.06
CA THR A 136 2.76 -0.17 20.01
C THR A 136 2.36 0.84 18.95
N LYS A 137 3.20 1.86 18.73
CA LYS A 137 3.00 2.86 17.67
C LYS A 137 3.00 2.10 16.35
N ARG A 138 1.85 1.56 15.98
CA ARG A 138 1.64 0.84 14.73
C ARG A 138 1.92 1.87 13.65
N PRO A 139 2.84 1.62 12.72
CA PRO A 139 3.06 2.54 11.62
C PRO A 139 1.73 2.70 10.88
N MET A 140 1.10 3.86 11.05
CA MET A 140 -0.13 4.22 10.38
C MET A 140 0.27 4.60 8.96
N ILE A 141 -0.11 3.77 8.00
CA ILE A 141 0.17 4.03 6.60
C ILE A 141 -0.86 5.04 6.13
N THR A 142 -0.42 6.25 5.82
CA THR A 142 -1.27 7.25 5.18
C THR A 142 -1.17 7.04 3.66
N LEU A 143 -2.14 6.34 3.07
CA LEU A 143 -2.37 6.45 1.62
C LEU A 143 -3.15 7.73 1.37
N THR A 144 -2.56 8.65 0.60
CA THR A 144 -3.21 9.90 0.25
C THR A 144 -4.00 9.68 -1.03
N VAL A 145 -5.29 9.40 -0.91
CA VAL A 145 -6.16 9.32 -2.08
C VAL A 145 -6.35 10.73 -2.66
N PRO A 146 -6.08 10.97 -3.96
CA PRO A 146 -6.26 12.27 -4.59
C PRO A 146 -7.67 12.86 -4.38
N GLU A 147 -7.76 14.16 -4.16
CA GLU A 147 -9.02 14.88 -3.85
C GLU A 147 -10.12 14.63 -4.90
N GLN A 148 -9.75 14.53 -6.17
CA GLN A 148 -10.69 14.25 -7.26
C GLN A 148 -11.37 12.87 -7.11
N LEU A 149 -10.61 11.85 -6.69
CA LEU A 149 -11.14 10.51 -6.44
C LEU A 149 -11.98 10.49 -5.16
N MET A 150 -11.57 11.26 -4.14
CA MET A 150 -12.36 11.45 -2.92
C MET A 150 -13.71 12.13 -3.20
N ALA A 151 -13.75 13.15 -4.07
CA ALA A 151 -14.99 13.81 -4.45
C ALA A 151 -15.99 12.84 -5.12
N ILE A 152 -15.49 11.90 -5.93
CA ILE A 152 -16.31 10.83 -6.54
C ILE A 152 -16.87 9.92 -5.44
N LEU A 153 -16.05 9.51 -4.47
CA LEU A 153 -16.49 8.67 -3.36
C LEU A 153 -17.54 9.34 -2.48
N VAL A 154 -17.40 10.65 -2.23
CA VAL A 154 -18.42 11.42 -1.50
C VAL A 154 -19.74 11.44 -2.28
N LYS A 155 -19.69 11.66 -3.60
CA LYS A 155 -20.89 11.60 -4.46
C LYS A 155 -21.52 10.22 -4.46
N ASP A 156 -20.73 9.16 -4.65
CA ASP A 156 -21.17 7.76 -4.61
C ASP A 156 -21.88 7.44 -3.28
N ALA A 157 -21.29 7.84 -2.16
CA ALA A 157 -21.90 7.68 -0.84
C ALA A 157 -23.26 8.41 -0.75
N THR A 158 -23.40 9.60 -1.34
CA THR A 158 -24.70 10.30 -1.35
C THR A 158 -25.74 9.64 -2.24
N TYR A 159 -25.38 9.16 -3.43
CA TYR A 159 -26.32 8.48 -4.33
C TYR A 159 -26.88 7.21 -3.71
N ILE A 160 -26.03 6.45 -3.02
CA ILE A 160 -26.42 5.18 -2.41
C ILE A 160 -27.17 5.46 -1.10
N ALA A 161 -26.59 6.24 -0.17
CA ALA A 161 -27.20 6.42 1.13
C ALA A 161 -28.48 7.29 1.10
N LYS A 162 -28.47 8.41 0.36
CA LYS A 162 -29.58 9.37 0.34
C LYS A 162 -30.55 9.12 -0.80
N SER A 163 -30.04 8.87 -2.00
CA SER A 163 -30.89 8.74 -3.20
C SER A 163 -31.36 7.31 -3.48
N GLN A 164 -30.88 6.31 -2.71
CA GLN A 164 -31.22 4.89 -2.87
C GLN A 164 -31.06 4.42 -4.33
N MET A 165 -29.97 4.87 -4.97
CA MET A 165 -29.63 4.46 -6.32
C MET A 165 -28.49 3.45 -6.29
N LEU A 166 -28.58 2.42 -7.14
CA LEU A 166 -27.58 1.37 -7.27
C LEU A 166 -26.87 1.48 -8.61
N ILE A 167 -25.61 1.06 -8.63
CA ILE A 167 -24.83 0.91 -9.85
C ILE A 167 -25.34 -0.34 -10.58
N PRO A 168 -25.69 -0.27 -11.87
CA PRO A 168 -26.07 -1.46 -12.63
C PRO A 168 -24.85 -2.36 -12.82
N LEU A 169 -25.05 -3.66 -12.58
CA LEU A 169 -24.05 -4.71 -12.72
C LEU A 169 -24.51 -5.69 -13.82
N PRO A 170 -23.61 -6.32 -14.58
CA PRO A 170 -22.15 -6.17 -14.55
C PRO A 170 -21.67 -4.81 -15.10
N ARG A 171 -20.61 -4.27 -14.50
CA ARG A 171 -20.07 -2.95 -14.83
C ARG A 171 -18.98 -3.06 -15.91
N LYS A 172 -18.96 -2.10 -16.83
CA LYS A 172 -17.89 -1.93 -17.83
C LYS A 172 -17.37 -0.49 -17.79
N PRO A 173 -16.04 -0.27 -17.74
CA PRO A 173 -14.98 -1.27 -17.58
C PRO A 173 -14.97 -1.90 -16.17
N SER A 174 -14.62 -3.19 -16.10
CA SER A 174 -14.51 -3.94 -14.84
C SER A 174 -13.19 -3.65 -14.12
N VAL A 175 -13.05 -4.07 -12.86
CA VAL A 175 -11.77 -3.96 -12.13
C VAL A 175 -10.65 -4.71 -12.85
N ILE A 176 -10.95 -5.87 -13.46
CA ILE A 176 -9.99 -6.61 -14.28
C ILE A 176 -9.53 -5.78 -15.48
N ASP A 177 -10.48 -5.17 -16.19
CA ASP A 177 -10.18 -4.35 -17.37
C ASP A 177 -9.28 -3.16 -17.00
N ILE A 178 -9.65 -2.42 -15.95
CA ILE A 178 -8.89 -1.24 -15.47
C ILE A 178 -7.45 -1.63 -15.10
N THR A 179 -7.29 -2.74 -14.37
CA THR A 179 -5.97 -3.19 -13.94
C THR A 179 -5.13 -3.74 -15.10
N ASN A 180 -5.75 -4.39 -16.10
CA ASN A 180 -5.06 -4.82 -17.31
C ASN A 180 -4.62 -3.63 -18.18
N GLN A 181 -5.48 -2.62 -18.31
CA GLN A 181 -5.17 -1.38 -19.03
C GLN A 181 -4.00 -0.63 -18.38
N TYR A 182 -3.94 -0.63 -17.05
CA TYR A 182 -2.78 -0.07 -16.35
C TYR A 182 -1.49 -0.85 -16.64
N ILE A 183 -1.51 -2.19 -16.62
CA ILE A 183 -0.34 -3.01 -17.00
C ILE A 183 0.11 -2.64 -18.43
N GLN A 184 -0.84 -2.53 -19.36
CA GLN A 184 -0.56 -2.17 -20.74
C GLN A 184 0.03 -0.75 -20.87
N TYR A 185 -0.56 0.23 -20.20
CA TYR A 185 -0.06 1.60 -20.14
C TYR A 185 1.40 1.66 -19.66
N ARG A 186 1.75 0.82 -18.68
CA ARG A 186 3.12 0.75 -18.14
C ARG A 186 4.08 0.01 -19.07
N ARG A 187 3.62 -1.03 -19.80
CA ARG A 187 4.41 -1.72 -20.84
C ARG A 187 4.74 -0.81 -22.02
N GLU A 188 3.87 0.15 -22.33
CA GLU A 188 4.11 1.18 -23.34
C GLU A 188 5.14 2.24 -22.90
N GLY A 189 5.76 2.09 -21.72
CA GLY A 189 6.81 2.96 -21.21
C GLY A 189 6.31 4.29 -20.64
N LYS A 190 4.99 4.45 -20.46
CA LYS A 190 4.35 5.62 -19.87
C LYS A 190 4.35 5.52 -18.33
N GLY A 191 4.38 6.68 -17.66
CA GLY A 191 4.44 6.77 -16.18
C GLY A 191 5.83 6.58 -15.59
N ASN A 192 5.91 6.16 -14.32
CA ASN A 192 7.17 6.11 -13.58
C ASN A 192 8.04 4.88 -13.91
N GLN A 193 9.02 5.06 -14.79
CA GLN A 193 9.91 3.97 -15.25
C GLN A 193 10.82 3.36 -14.16
N THR A 194 10.88 3.93 -12.96
CA THR A 194 11.69 3.38 -11.86
C THR A 194 11.06 2.13 -11.21
N LEU A 195 9.78 1.88 -11.44
CA LEU A 195 9.05 0.76 -10.87
C LEU A 195 9.27 -0.51 -11.70
N VAL A 196 9.60 -1.60 -11.02
CA VAL A 196 9.79 -2.92 -11.63
C VAL A 196 8.43 -3.53 -12.00
N GLU A 197 8.27 -3.93 -13.27
CA GLU A 197 7.04 -4.53 -13.83
C GLU A 197 6.57 -5.76 -13.03
N GLY A 198 7.47 -6.72 -12.76
CA GLY A 198 7.10 -7.93 -12.02
C GLY A 198 6.54 -7.65 -10.62
N ILE A 199 7.02 -6.61 -9.92
CA ILE A 199 6.48 -6.24 -8.61
C ILE A 199 5.12 -5.57 -8.78
N MET A 200 4.95 -4.73 -9.80
CA MET A 200 3.68 -4.09 -10.10
C MET A 200 2.59 -5.13 -10.38
N GLU A 201 2.87 -6.13 -11.20
CA GLU A 201 1.92 -7.21 -11.51
C GLU A 201 1.53 -7.99 -10.25
N GLU A 202 2.48 -8.29 -9.35
CA GLU A 202 2.20 -8.93 -8.06
C GLU A 202 1.35 -8.04 -7.14
N VAL A 203 1.61 -6.72 -7.10
CA VAL A 203 0.80 -5.77 -6.33
C VAL A 203 -0.63 -5.73 -6.87
N LEU A 204 -0.82 -5.65 -8.19
CA LEU A 204 -2.14 -5.63 -8.82
C LEU A 204 -2.89 -6.96 -8.62
N ARG A 205 -2.18 -8.09 -8.71
CA ARG A 205 -2.74 -9.41 -8.39
C ARG A 205 -3.20 -9.47 -6.94
N GLY A 206 -2.39 -8.94 -6.02
CA GLY A 206 -2.74 -8.79 -4.61
C GLY A 206 -3.98 -7.92 -4.41
N LEU A 207 -4.07 -6.78 -5.10
CA LEU A 207 -5.23 -5.89 -5.05
C LEU A 207 -6.50 -6.56 -5.56
N ARG A 208 -6.44 -7.30 -6.68
CA ARG A 208 -7.59 -8.08 -7.22
C ARG A 208 -8.07 -9.13 -6.23
N LEU A 209 -7.14 -9.97 -5.74
CA LEU A 209 -7.46 -11.00 -4.75
C LEU A 209 -8.07 -10.39 -3.48
N TYR A 210 -7.56 -9.24 -3.07
CA TYR A 210 -8.04 -8.53 -1.90
C TYR A 210 -9.44 -7.95 -2.13
N PHE A 211 -9.67 -7.35 -3.30
CA PHE A 211 -10.98 -6.86 -3.72
C PHE A 211 -12.02 -7.98 -3.69
N ASP A 212 -11.71 -9.13 -4.30
CA ASP A 212 -12.62 -10.29 -4.33
C ASP A 212 -13.01 -10.75 -2.93
N LYS A 213 -12.06 -10.80 -2.00
CA LYS A 213 -12.32 -11.22 -0.62
C LYS A 213 -13.04 -10.17 0.22
N CYS A 214 -12.80 -8.89 -0.05
CA CYS A 214 -13.28 -7.81 0.81
C CYS A 214 -14.56 -7.14 0.34
N LEU A 215 -14.94 -7.32 -0.92
CA LEU A 215 -16.12 -6.69 -1.49
C LEU A 215 -17.36 -6.93 -0.62
N GLY A 216 -17.76 -8.20 -0.45
CA GLY A 216 -18.96 -8.57 0.31
C GLY A 216 -18.89 -8.26 1.81
N ALA A 217 -17.69 -8.11 2.38
CA ALA A 217 -17.49 -7.91 3.81
C ALA A 217 -17.41 -6.43 4.20
N ARG A 218 -16.74 -5.59 3.39
CA ARG A 218 -16.32 -4.23 3.79
C ARG A 218 -16.59 -3.14 2.76
N LEU A 219 -16.76 -3.44 1.48
CA LEU A 219 -16.84 -2.40 0.43
C LEU A 219 -18.27 -2.06 0.00
N LEU A 220 -19.24 -2.92 0.32
CA LEU A 220 -20.65 -2.72 -0.01
C LEU A 220 -21.42 -2.04 1.11
N TYR A 221 -22.25 -1.07 0.73
CA TYR A 221 -23.25 -0.47 1.61
C TYR A 221 -24.39 -1.45 1.89
N LYS A 222 -25.18 -1.18 2.94
CA LYS A 222 -26.25 -2.08 3.39
C LYS A 222 -27.26 -2.41 2.27
N ILE A 223 -27.57 -1.45 1.41
CA ILE A 223 -28.56 -1.59 0.34
C ILE A 223 -28.05 -2.40 -0.85
N GLU A 224 -26.75 -2.31 -1.16
CA GLU A 224 -26.10 -3.07 -2.24
C GLU A 224 -26.02 -4.58 -1.93
N ARG A 225 -26.21 -4.99 -0.67
CA ARG A 225 -26.10 -6.41 -0.27
C ARG A 225 -27.15 -7.29 -0.92
N SER A 226 -28.33 -6.76 -1.22
CA SER A 226 -29.36 -7.53 -1.95
C SER A 226 -28.89 -7.84 -3.37
N GLN A 227 -28.41 -6.81 -4.08
CA GLN A 227 -27.84 -6.92 -5.42
C GLN A 227 -26.63 -7.86 -5.45
N TYR A 228 -25.73 -7.77 -4.48
CA TYR A 228 -24.56 -8.67 -4.39
C TYR A 228 -24.96 -10.15 -4.26
N LYS A 229 -25.97 -10.47 -3.45
CA LYS A 229 -26.47 -11.85 -3.32
C LYS A 229 -27.04 -12.35 -4.64
N GLN A 230 -27.82 -11.52 -5.34
CA GLN A 230 -28.39 -11.87 -6.64
C GLN A 230 -27.29 -12.10 -7.69
N MET A 231 -26.30 -11.21 -7.76
CA MET A 231 -25.17 -11.36 -8.68
C MET A 231 -24.35 -12.62 -8.40
N LYS A 232 -24.17 -12.99 -7.12
CA LYS A 232 -23.45 -14.20 -6.75
C LYS A 232 -24.19 -15.49 -7.14
N ILE A 233 -25.53 -15.46 -7.15
CA ILE A 233 -26.35 -16.60 -7.61
C ILE A 233 -26.36 -16.68 -9.13
N GLN A 234 -26.47 -15.52 -9.80
CA GLN A 234 -26.57 -15.44 -11.26
C GLN A 234 -25.23 -15.69 -11.95
N HIS A 235 -24.12 -15.34 -11.30
CA HIS A 235 -22.77 -15.42 -11.81
C HIS A 235 -21.85 -16.10 -10.79
N GLU A 236 -22.12 -17.36 -10.46
CA GLU A 236 -21.31 -18.13 -9.52
C GLU A 236 -19.86 -18.33 -10.00
N ASP A 237 -19.66 -18.36 -11.33
CA ASP A 237 -18.37 -18.61 -11.98
C ASP A 237 -17.49 -17.36 -12.12
N LEU A 238 -18.07 -16.16 -11.99
CA LEU A 238 -17.34 -14.91 -12.19
C LEU A 238 -16.76 -14.36 -10.89
N SER A 239 -15.54 -13.84 -10.98
CA SER A 239 -14.91 -13.12 -9.88
C SER A 239 -15.59 -11.77 -9.64
N ASN A 240 -15.49 -11.25 -8.43
CA ASN A 240 -16.06 -9.93 -8.14
C ASN A 240 -15.33 -8.83 -8.94
N CYS A 241 -14.05 -9.04 -9.26
CA CYS A 241 -13.28 -8.14 -10.12
C CYS A 241 -13.84 -8.02 -11.55
N GLU A 242 -14.58 -9.01 -12.05
CA GLU A 242 -15.19 -8.99 -13.39
C GLU A 242 -16.57 -8.33 -13.40
N ILE A 243 -17.27 -8.40 -12.27
CA ILE A 243 -18.65 -7.88 -12.15
C ILE A 243 -18.65 -6.39 -11.77
N TYR A 244 -17.74 -5.98 -10.89
CA TYR A 244 -17.70 -4.65 -10.31
C TYR A 244 -16.71 -3.74 -11.05
N GLY A 245 -16.88 -2.42 -10.88
CA GLY A 245 -16.13 -1.41 -11.63
C GLY A 245 -15.35 -0.42 -10.77
N PHE A 246 -15.12 0.74 -11.35
CA PHE A 246 -14.26 1.80 -10.84
C PHE A 246 -14.66 2.32 -9.45
N GLU A 247 -15.95 2.52 -9.19
CA GLU A 247 -16.46 3.11 -7.96
C GLU A 247 -16.16 2.23 -6.75
N HIS A 248 -16.42 0.92 -6.86
CA HIS A 248 -16.13 -0.06 -5.81
C HIS A 248 -14.63 -0.23 -5.61
N LEU A 249 -13.83 -0.16 -6.68
CA LEU A 249 -12.37 -0.18 -6.59
C LEU A 249 -11.84 1.03 -5.80
N LEU A 250 -12.40 2.22 -5.98
CA LEU A 250 -12.01 3.39 -5.19
C LEU A 250 -12.30 3.21 -3.70
N ARG A 251 -13.42 2.56 -3.34
CA ARG A 251 -13.74 2.26 -1.94
C ARG A 251 -12.69 1.36 -1.29
N LEU A 252 -12.07 0.47 -2.07
CA LEU A 252 -10.99 -0.36 -1.58
C LEU A 252 -9.80 0.49 -1.10
N PHE A 253 -9.39 1.51 -1.87
CA PHE A 253 -8.26 2.37 -1.51
C PHE A 253 -8.46 3.18 -0.23
N VAL A 254 -9.71 3.48 0.14
CA VAL A 254 -10.03 4.12 1.44
C VAL A 254 -9.86 3.15 2.61
N GLN A 255 -10.19 1.87 2.41
CA GLN A 255 -10.07 0.85 3.46
C GLN A 255 -8.65 0.30 3.58
N LEU A 256 -7.89 0.31 2.48
CA LEU A 256 -6.58 -0.32 2.37
C LEU A 256 -5.56 0.12 3.46
N PRO A 257 -5.48 1.41 3.87
CA PRO A 257 -4.63 1.85 4.97
C PRO A 257 -4.85 1.08 6.29
N ALA A 258 -6.12 0.92 6.68
CA ALA A 258 -6.48 0.24 7.91
C ALA A 258 -6.10 -1.24 7.86
N ILE A 259 -6.19 -1.85 6.67
CA ILE A 259 -5.86 -3.24 6.43
C ILE A 259 -4.35 -3.46 6.46
N ILE A 260 -3.57 -2.62 5.77
CA ILE A 260 -2.11 -2.77 5.74
C ILE A 260 -1.53 -2.53 7.14
N SER A 261 -2.13 -1.61 7.93
CA SER A 261 -1.76 -1.41 9.33
C SER A 261 -1.97 -2.66 10.20
N GLN A 262 -2.99 -3.48 9.91
CA GLN A 262 -3.22 -4.76 10.60
C GLN A 262 -2.27 -5.87 10.15
N ALA A 263 -1.77 -5.82 8.92
CA ALA A 263 -0.89 -6.84 8.34
C ALA A 263 0.54 -6.82 8.90
N ASN A 264 0.88 -5.85 9.76
CA ASN A 264 2.19 -5.69 10.41
C ASN A 264 3.39 -5.87 9.43
N LEU A 265 3.26 -5.26 8.24
CA LEU A 265 4.31 -5.33 7.22
C LEU A 265 5.54 -4.52 7.64
N ARG A 266 6.72 -4.98 7.20
CA ARG A 266 7.97 -4.23 7.39
C ARG A 266 7.88 -2.88 6.67
N SER A 267 8.51 -1.85 7.22
CA SER A 267 8.41 -0.47 6.73
C SER A 267 8.94 -0.28 5.30
N ASP A 268 9.94 -1.05 4.89
CA ASP A 268 10.49 -1.04 3.53
C ASP A 268 9.49 -1.59 2.50
N VAL A 269 8.85 -2.73 2.81
CA VAL A 269 7.82 -3.35 1.95
C VAL A 269 6.60 -2.43 1.85
N THR A 270 6.23 -1.83 2.97
CA THR A 270 5.16 -0.84 3.04
C THR A 270 5.44 0.39 2.19
N GLY A 271 6.67 0.93 2.25
CA GLY A 271 7.08 2.07 1.45
C GLY A 271 7.07 1.76 -0.04
N SER A 272 7.56 0.58 -0.43
CA SER A 272 7.46 0.11 -1.81
C SER A 272 6.01 -0.04 -2.25
N LEU A 273 5.18 -0.74 -1.46
CA LEU A 273 3.77 -0.96 -1.75
C LEU A 273 3.02 0.37 -1.93
N LYS A 274 3.27 1.34 -1.05
CA LYS A 274 2.72 2.70 -1.16
C LYS A 274 3.09 3.35 -2.49
N LEU A 275 4.35 3.26 -2.93
CA LEU A 275 4.78 3.83 -4.20
C LEU A 275 4.02 3.23 -5.40
N TYR A 276 3.81 1.91 -5.42
CA TYR A 276 3.04 1.26 -6.49
C TYR A 276 1.55 1.62 -6.45
N ILE A 277 0.97 1.74 -5.24
CA ILE A 277 -0.43 2.15 -5.06
C ILE A 277 -0.61 3.62 -5.47
N ASP A 278 0.30 4.51 -5.07
CA ASP A 278 0.25 5.93 -5.41
C ASP A 278 0.36 6.15 -6.92
N ASP A 279 1.23 5.39 -7.60
CA ASP A 279 1.34 5.43 -9.07
C ASP A 279 0.04 4.96 -9.74
N PHE A 280 -0.55 3.87 -9.26
CA PHE A 280 -1.83 3.38 -9.78
C PHE A 280 -2.97 4.37 -9.51
N LEU A 281 -3.03 5.00 -8.34
CA LEU A 281 -3.99 6.05 -8.03
C LEU A 281 -3.83 7.28 -8.93
N ASN A 282 -2.60 7.65 -9.28
CA ASN A 282 -2.33 8.72 -10.25
C ASN A 282 -2.82 8.34 -11.65
N PHE A 283 -2.58 7.10 -12.09
CA PHE A 283 -3.14 6.60 -13.35
C PHE A 283 -4.68 6.66 -13.35
N LEU A 284 -5.33 6.23 -12.26
CA LEU A 284 -6.79 6.32 -12.14
C LEU A 284 -7.26 7.77 -12.18
N LYS A 285 -6.51 8.69 -11.56
CA LYS A 285 -6.80 10.14 -11.56
C LYS A 285 -6.73 10.75 -12.97
N GLU A 286 -5.72 10.38 -13.77
CA GLU A 286 -5.58 10.86 -15.14
C GLU A 286 -6.71 10.36 -16.05
N ASN A 287 -7.20 9.15 -15.80
CA ASN A 287 -8.20 8.47 -16.64
C ASN A 287 -9.61 8.46 -16.01
N ILE A 288 -9.90 9.37 -15.07
CA ILE A 288 -11.22 9.45 -14.40
C ILE A 288 -12.36 9.51 -15.43
N LYS A 289 -12.21 10.29 -16.51
CA LYS A 289 -13.27 10.50 -17.51
C LYS A 289 -13.63 9.23 -18.27
N GLU A 290 -12.70 8.29 -18.39
CA GLU A 290 -12.90 7.02 -19.10
C GLU A 290 -13.54 5.97 -18.19
N TYR A 291 -13.19 5.98 -16.90
CA TYR A 291 -13.62 4.96 -15.95
C TYR A 291 -14.82 5.32 -15.10
N TYR A 292 -15.03 6.62 -14.83
CA TYR A 292 -16.15 7.09 -14.02
C TYR A 292 -17.37 7.36 -14.90
N ILE A 293 -18.34 6.46 -14.84
CA ILE A 293 -19.61 6.56 -15.57
C ILE A 293 -20.71 6.88 -14.55
N VAL A 294 -21.37 8.03 -14.65
CA VAL A 294 -22.48 8.36 -13.74
C VAL A 294 -23.77 7.68 -14.23
N ASP A 295 -23.86 6.37 -14.01
CA ASP A 295 -25.06 5.58 -14.31
C ASP A 295 -25.49 4.85 -13.04
N TYR A 296 -26.52 5.41 -12.39
CA TYR A 296 -27.10 4.94 -11.15
C TYR A 296 -28.61 4.79 -11.38
N ARG A 297 -29.16 3.62 -11.07
CA ARG A 297 -30.58 3.31 -11.24
C ARG A 297 -31.27 3.26 -9.89
N LYS A 298 -32.49 3.80 -9.81
CA LYS A 298 -33.30 3.69 -8.60
C LYS A 298 -33.61 2.21 -8.35
N ILE A 299 -33.65 1.85 -7.08
CA ILE A 299 -34.17 0.56 -6.64
C ILE A 299 -35.67 0.57 -6.92
N GLU A 300 -36.13 -0.35 -7.78
CA GLU A 300 -37.56 -0.66 -7.97
C GLU A 300 -38.09 -1.53 -6.82
#